data_AF-A0A3D2X6G2-F1
#
_entry.id   AF-A0A3D2X6G2-F1
#
_cell.length_a   1.000
_cell.length_b   1.000
_cell.length_c   1.000
_cell.angle_alpha   90.00
_cell.angle_beta   90.00
_cell.angle_gamma   90.00
#
_symmetry.space_group_name_H-M   'P 1'
#
loop_
_entity.id
_entity.type
_entity.pdbx_description
1 polymer ?
#
loop_
_entity_poly.entity_id
_entity_poly.type
_entity_poly.pdbx_seq_one_letter_code
_entity_poly.pdbx_strand_id
1 'polypeptide(L)'
;MDILIIMGIGIFIGLKFFPDKYKKKNEKMQMVCTILIIFSMGVMLGRRENFLQEITSLGLTSFLYFFIPTLFSILIVYLLTRLFMKNKSKEKEG
;
A
#
# COMPACT_ATOMS: atom_id res chain seq x y z
N MET A 1 7.69 6.72 -16.37
CA MET A 1 8.94 6.19 -15.78
C MET A 1 9.46 7.08 -14.66
N ASP A 2 9.09 8.35 -14.66
CA ASP A 2 9.59 9.39 -13.75
C ASP A 2 9.26 9.11 -12.28
N ILE A 3 8.07 8.57 -12.00
CA ILE A 3 7.62 8.25 -10.63
C ILE A 3 8.50 7.15 -10.00
N LEU A 4 8.87 6.12 -10.78
CA LEU A 4 9.74 5.04 -10.30
C LEU A 4 11.16 5.56 -10.01
N ILE A 5 11.65 6.47 -10.85
CA ILE A 5 12.96 7.13 -10.66
C ILE A 5 12.94 8.00 -9.40
N ILE A 6 11.90 8.79 -9.20
CA ILE A 6 11.73 9.64 -8.02
C ILE A 6 11.61 8.81 -6.73
N MET A 7 10.87 7.70 -6.76
CA MET A 7 10.81 6.75 -5.63
C MET A 7 12.18 6.15 -5.33
N GLY A 8 12.91 5.71 -6.35
CA GLY A 8 14.26 5.14 -6.20
C GLY A 8 15.25 6.14 -5.59
N ILE A 9 15.24 7.39 -6.06
CA ILE A 9 16.07 8.47 -5.52
C ILE A 9 15.69 8.76 -4.06
N GLY A 10 14.39 8.78 -3.73
CA GLY A 10 13.91 8.96 -2.36
C GLY A 10 14.41 7.89 -1.39
N ILE A 11 14.42 6.62 -1.81
CA ILE A 11 14.96 5.50 -1.02
C ILE A 11 16.47 5.66 -0.81
N PHE A 12 17.20 6.01 -1.86
CA PHE A 12 18.66 6.18 -1.80
C PHE A 12 19.09 7.33 -0.87
N ILE A 13 18.39 8.46 -0.93
CA ILE A 13 18.62 9.62 -0.04
C ILE A 13 18.23 9.27 1.41
N GLY A 14 17.11 8.56 1.60
CA GLY A 14 16.67 8.10 2.92
C GLY A 14 17.67 7.16 3.59
N LEU A 15 18.36 6.31 2.83
CA LEU A 15 19.38 5.38 3.34
C LEU A 15 20.71 6.06 3.67
N LYS A 16 21.16 7.01 2.85
CA LYS A 16 22.53 7.56 2.94
C LYS A 16 22.64 8.87 3.72
N PHE A 17 21.54 9.64 3.86
CA PHE A 17 21.64 11.06 4.21
C PHE A 17 20.60 11.56 5.23
N PHE A 18 19.98 10.69 6.04
CA PHE A 18 18.98 11.10 7.03
C PHE A 18 19.51 11.07 8.48
N PRO A 19 20.06 12.18 9.02
CA PRO A 19 20.31 12.33 10.45
C PRO A 19 18.99 12.26 11.24
N ASP A 20 19.01 11.64 12.43
CA ASP A 20 17.84 11.56 13.32
C ASP A 20 17.20 12.92 13.63
N LYS A 21 17.97 14.01 13.55
CA LYS A 21 17.51 15.39 13.74
C LYS A 21 16.48 15.84 12.69
N TYR A 22 16.58 15.36 11.45
CA TYR A 22 15.65 15.73 10.37
C TYR A 22 14.51 14.73 10.19
N LYS A 23 14.66 13.50 10.72
CA LYS A 23 13.64 12.45 10.69
C LYS A 23 12.31 12.92 11.28
N LYS A 24 12.34 13.55 12.45
CA LYS A 24 11.13 14.05 13.14
C LYS A 24 10.44 15.20 12.38
N LYS A 25 11.21 16.04 11.67
CA LYS A 25 10.67 17.13 10.84
C LYS A 25 10.07 16.58 9.53
N ASN A 26 10.73 15.60 8.92
CA ASN A 26 10.24 14.92 7.73
C ASN A 26 8.95 14.13 8.02
N GLU A 27 8.88 13.44 9.15
CA GLU A 27 7.67 12.73 9.59
C GLU A 27 6.50 13.69 9.78
N LYS A 28 6.72 14.84 10.44
CA LYS A 28 5.69 15.86 10.61
C LYS A 28 5.25 16.46 9.27
N MET A 29 6.19 16.74 8.38
CA MET A 29 5.90 17.25 7.03
C MET A 29 5.15 16.22 6.19
N GLN A 30 5.55 14.96 6.24
CA GLN A 30 4.87 13.86 5.56
C GLN A 30 3.45 13.69 6.08
N MET A 31 3.23 13.75 7.40
CA MET A 31 1.89 13.68 8.00
C MET A 31 1.01 14.82 7.50
N VAL A 32 1.52 16.06 7.47
CA VAL A 32 0.78 17.21 6.93
C VAL A 32 0.45 17.01 5.45
N CYS A 33 1.42 16.58 4.63
CA CYS A 33 1.17 16.28 3.22
C CYS A 33 0.13 15.18 3.04
N THR A 34 0.18 14.10 3.82
CA THR A 34 -0.82 13.02 3.79
C THR A 34 -2.22 13.55 4.12
N ILE A 35 -2.35 14.38 5.15
CA ILE A 35 -3.64 14.99 5.51
C ILE A 35 -4.16 15.86 4.37
N LEU A 36 -3.31 16.70 3.76
CA LEU A 36 -3.69 17.54 2.63
C LEU A 36 -4.12 16.72 1.41
N ILE A 37 -3.44 15.60 1.13
CA ILE A 37 -3.79 14.71 0.02
C ILE A 37 -5.14 14.03 0.28
N ILE A 38 -5.34 13.48 1.48
CA ILE A 38 -6.63 12.85 1.86
C ILE A 38 -7.76 13.88 1.76
N PHE A 39 -7.54 15.08 2.28
CA PHE A 39 -8.51 16.18 2.18
C PHE A 39 -8.82 16.53 0.72
N SER A 40 -7.79 16.66 -0.13
CA SER A 40 -7.95 16.97 -1.55
C SER A 40 -8.74 15.88 -2.29
N MET A 41 -8.44 14.61 -2.01
CA MET A 41 -9.23 13.48 -2.52
C MET A 41 -10.68 13.56 -2.03
N GLY A 42 -10.90 13.81 -0.75
CA GLY A 42 -12.25 13.97 -0.18
C GLY A 42 -13.06 15.09 -0.83
N VAL A 43 -12.45 16.25 -1.06
CA VAL A 43 -13.08 17.39 -1.78
C VAL A 43 -13.39 17.03 -3.23
N MET A 44 -12.48 16.33 -3.93
CA MET A 44 -12.75 15.85 -5.29
C MET A 44 -13.93 14.88 -5.35
N LEU A 45 -14.10 14.04 -4.34
CA LEU A 45 -15.24 13.13 -4.24
C LEU A 45 -16.54 13.87 -3.91
N GLY A 46 -16.50 14.84 -2.99
CA GLY A 46 -17.67 15.66 -2.63
C GLY A 46 -18.19 16.56 -3.76
N ARG A 47 -17.33 16.95 -4.71
CA ARG A 47 -17.72 17.72 -5.90
C ARG A 47 -18.38 16.87 -7.00
N ARG A 48 -18.33 15.54 -6.91
CA ARG A 48 -18.99 14.65 -7.88
C ARG A 48 -20.44 14.43 -7.47
N GLU A 49 -21.38 15.06 -8.17
CA GLU A 49 -22.82 14.93 -7.88
C GLU A 49 -23.34 13.49 -8.03
N ASN A 50 -22.74 12.70 -8.93
CA ASN A 50 -23.06 11.29 -9.15
C ASN A 50 -22.25 10.32 -8.28
N PHE A 51 -21.45 10.80 -7.31
CA PHE A 51 -20.52 9.95 -6.55
C PHE A 51 -21.20 8.77 -5.83
N LEU A 52 -22.36 8.99 -5.19
CA LEU A 52 -23.06 7.91 -4.51
C LEU A 52 -23.64 6.88 -5.48
N GLN A 53 -24.11 7.33 -6.63
CA GLN A 53 -24.64 6.46 -7.69
C GLN A 53 -23.53 5.65 -8.37
N GLU A 54 -22.37 6.28 -8.58
CA GLU A 54 -21.13 5.64 -9.02
C GLU A 54 -20.63 4.63 -8.00
N ILE A 55 -20.65 4.92 -6.68
CA ILE A 55 -20.30 3.94 -5.65
C ILE A 55 -21.25 2.74 -5.66
N THR A 56 -22.56 2.94 -5.81
CA THR A 56 -23.50 1.81 -5.81
C THR A 56 -23.32 0.93 -7.05
N SER A 57 -23.14 1.54 -8.24
CA SER A 57 -22.98 0.80 -9.49
C SER A 57 -21.59 0.17 -9.63
N LEU A 58 -20.52 0.90 -9.28
CA LEU A 58 -19.13 0.44 -9.38
C LEU A 58 -18.67 -0.32 -8.13
N GLY A 59 -19.37 -0.20 -7.01
CA GLY A 59 -18.99 -0.82 -5.74
C GLY A 59 -19.07 -2.33 -5.79
N LEU A 60 -20.07 -2.90 -6.47
CA LEU A 60 -20.20 -4.35 -6.59
C LEU A 60 -19.07 -4.95 -7.45
N THR A 61 -18.79 -4.34 -8.60
CA THR A 61 -17.71 -4.78 -9.49
C THR A 61 -16.35 -4.58 -8.83
N SER A 62 -16.12 -3.43 -8.21
CA SER A 62 -14.88 -3.14 -7.46
C SER A 62 -14.71 -4.08 -6.26
N PHE A 63 -15.80 -4.47 -5.59
CA PHE A 63 -15.77 -5.47 -4.52
C PHE A 63 -15.36 -6.84 -5.04
N LEU A 64 -15.92 -7.30 -6.16
CA LEU A 64 -15.47 -8.57 -6.78
C LEU A 64 -14.00 -8.51 -7.19
N TYR A 65 -13.56 -7.41 -7.82
CA TYR A 65 -12.17 -7.21 -8.21
C TYR A 65 -11.21 -7.09 -7.03
N PHE A 66 -11.69 -6.68 -5.86
CA PHE A 66 -10.90 -6.72 -4.64
C PHE A 66 -10.89 -8.13 -4.03
N PHE A 67 -12.05 -8.76 -3.93
CA PHE A 67 -12.25 -9.99 -3.17
C PHE A 67 -11.56 -11.20 -3.83
N ILE A 68 -11.68 -11.34 -5.15
CA ILE A 68 -11.11 -12.47 -5.90
C ILE A 68 -9.57 -12.50 -5.76
N PRO A 69 -8.81 -11.47 -6.16
CA PRO A 69 -7.37 -11.46 -6.00
C PRO A 69 -6.91 -11.43 -4.54
N THR A 70 -7.69 -10.86 -3.60
CA THR A 70 -7.33 -10.92 -2.17
C THR A 70 -7.40 -12.36 -1.65
N LEU A 71 -8.48 -13.09 -1.91
CA LEU A 71 -8.59 -14.50 -1.55
C LEU A 71 -7.48 -15.33 -2.21
N PHE A 72 -7.24 -15.09 -3.50
CA PHE A 72 -6.18 -15.79 -4.23
C PHE A 72 -4.78 -15.50 -3.66
N SER A 73 -4.49 -14.24 -3.32
CA SER A 73 -3.23 -13.83 -2.68
C SER A 73 -3.04 -14.54 -1.33
N ILE A 74 -4.09 -14.57 -0.49
CA ILE A 74 -4.06 -15.27 0.81
C ILE A 74 -3.80 -16.78 0.61
N LEU A 75 -4.47 -17.40 -0.37
CA LEU A 75 -4.35 -18.83 -0.63
C LEU A 75 -2.93 -19.20 -1.13
N ILE A 76 -2.37 -18.39 -2.03
CA ILE A 76 -0.98 -18.53 -2.48
C ILE A 76 0.00 -18.37 -1.32
N VAL A 77 -0.13 -17.30 -0.53
CA VAL A 77 0.76 -17.04 0.61
C VAL A 77 0.68 -18.18 1.61
N TYR A 78 -0.52 -18.67 1.92
CA TYR A 78 -0.71 -19.81 2.81
C TYR A 78 -0.07 -21.09 2.28
N LEU A 79 -0.25 -21.41 0.99
CA LEU A 79 0.42 -22.56 0.35
C LEU A 79 1.93 -22.39 0.39
N LEU A 80 2.44 -21.21 0.07
CA LEU A 80 3.87 -20.92 0.06
C LEU A 80 4.47 -21.00 1.47
N THR A 81 3.81 -20.44 2.48
CA THR A 81 4.21 -20.57 3.89
C THR A 81 4.20 -22.04 4.31
N ARG A 82 3.15 -22.80 3.97
CA ARG A 82 3.04 -24.22 4.32
C ARG A 82 4.06 -25.08 3.58
N LEU A 83 4.43 -24.76 2.34
CA LEU A 83 5.40 -25.54 1.57
C LEU A 83 6.84 -25.18 1.95
N PHE A 84 7.13 -23.89 2.17
CA PHE A 84 8.46 -23.38 2.46
C PHE A 84 8.86 -23.53 3.94
N MET A 85 7.95 -23.29 4.90
CA MET A 85 8.25 -23.44 6.34
C MET A 85 8.09 -24.88 6.87
N LYS A 86 7.24 -25.71 6.25
CA LYS A 86 7.15 -27.14 6.65
C LYS A 86 8.42 -27.91 6.28
N ASN A 87 9.07 -27.57 5.18
CA ASN A 87 10.35 -28.19 4.80
C ASN A 87 11.49 -27.82 5.76
N LYS A 88 11.51 -26.58 6.29
CA LYS A 88 12.48 -26.15 7.33
C LYS A 88 12.36 -26.89 8.66
N SER A 89 11.22 -27.52 8.94
CA SER A 89 11.01 -28.27 10.19
C SER A 89 11.46 -29.73 10.09
N LYS A 90 11.55 -30.31 8.88
CA LYS A 90 12.03 -31.68 8.68
C LYS A 90 13.54 -31.80 8.47
N GLU A 91 14.22 -30.69 8.13
CA GLU A 91 15.66 -30.67 7.89
C GLU A 91 16.49 -30.40 9.17
N LYS A 92 15.84 -30.12 10.31
CA LYS A 92 16.51 -29.92 11.61
C LYS A 92 16.49 -31.16 12.52
N GLU A 93 15.89 -32.26 12.07
CA GLU A 93 15.80 -33.53 12.81
C GLU A 93 16.39 -34.72 12.02
N GLY A 94 17.21 -34.45 10.99
CA GLY A 94 17.92 -35.46 10.20
C GLY A 94 19.43 -35.35 10.37
#